data_AF-A0A529NRQ8-F1
#
_entry.id   AF-A0A529NRQ8-F1
#
_cell.length_a   1.000
_cell.length_b   1.000
_cell.length_c   1.000
_cell.angle_alpha   90.00
_cell.angle_beta   90.00
_cell.angle_gamma   90.00
#
_symmetry.space_group_name_H-M   'P 1'
#
loop_
_entity.id
_entity.type
_entity.pdbx_description
1 polymer ?
#
loop_
_entity_poly.entity_id
_entity_poly.type
_entity_poly.pdbx_seq_one_letter_code
_entity_poly.pdbx_strand_id
1 'polypeptide(L)'
;GLLSQSEADQAQPLLSPLYYIRRALQPFADLVEPSSVDLADAIPQLLDQKPAMIVMADVGTIPEQVRPKLVDWVDKGGTLVRFAGSRLAAAGNDDDLLPVRLRSGERALGGALSWTTPQPVTEFPKNGAFADLAPPTEVTVTRQVLAEPTPDIVERTWATLADGTPLVTGLK
;
A
#
# COMPACT_ATOMS: atom_id res chain seq x y z
N GLY A 1 -12.35 5.44 1.58
CA GLY A 1 -11.92 5.68 2.97
C GLY A 1 -10.41 5.70 3.05
N LEU A 2 -9.83 6.57 3.87
CA LEU A 2 -8.38 6.64 4.10
C LEU A 2 -8.06 6.34 5.57
N LEU A 3 -6.99 5.57 5.80
CA LEU A 3 -6.56 5.14 7.14
C LEU A 3 -5.04 5.08 7.25
N SER A 4 -4.48 5.48 8.39
CA SER A 4 -3.05 5.33 8.70
C SER A 4 -2.84 5.24 10.21
N GLN A 5 -1.78 4.58 10.67
CA GLN A 5 -1.48 4.46 12.11
C GLN A 5 -0.59 5.60 12.69
N SER A 6 -0.38 6.71 11.98
CA SER A 6 0.52 7.79 12.43
C SER A 6 -0.24 9.02 12.94
N GLU A 7 -0.01 9.42 14.20
CA GLU A 7 -0.43 10.72 14.75
C GLU A 7 0.56 11.86 14.45
N ALA A 8 1.83 11.53 14.29
CA ALA A 8 2.87 12.50 13.95
C ALA A 8 2.64 12.94 12.51
N ASP A 9 1.98 14.09 12.28
CA ASP A 9 2.25 15.01 11.15
C ASP A 9 1.22 16.11 10.91
N GLN A 10 0.33 16.42 11.86
CA GLN A 10 -0.40 17.70 11.80
C GLN A 10 0.56 18.91 11.74
N ALA A 11 1.79 18.78 12.27
CA ALA A 11 2.80 19.83 12.27
C ALA A 11 3.68 19.90 11.01
N GLN A 12 3.80 18.81 10.22
CA GLN A 12 4.61 18.75 9.01
C GLN A 12 3.88 17.95 7.91
N PRO A 13 3.00 18.60 7.12
CA PRO A 13 2.09 17.91 6.21
C PRO A 13 2.79 16.99 5.18
N LEU A 14 4.01 17.32 4.75
CA LEU A 14 4.73 16.54 3.73
C LEU A 14 5.25 15.18 4.23
N LEU A 15 5.33 15.00 5.55
CA LEU A 15 5.75 13.74 6.14
C LEU A 15 4.56 12.80 6.38
N SER A 16 3.33 13.35 6.38
CA SER A 16 2.12 12.57 6.65
C SER A 16 1.93 11.48 5.60
N PRO A 17 1.79 10.21 5.99
CA PRO A 17 1.58 9.09 5.06
C PRO A 17 0.37 9.27 4.15
N LEU A 18 -0.64 10.03 4.58
CA LEU A 18 -1.87 10.27 3.82
C LEU A 18 -1.85 11.55 2.98
N TYR A 19 -0.86 12.44 3.12
CA TYR A 19 -0.89 13.74 2.45
C TYR A 19 -0.94 13.62 0.93
N TYR A 20 -0.01 12.86 0.35
CA TYR A 20 0.04 12.66 -1.10
C TYR A 20 -1.12 11.79 -1.61
N ILE A 21 -1.57 10.82 -0.83
CA ILE A 21 -2.74 9.98 -1.17
C ILE A 21 -3.99 10.85 -1.25
N ARG A 22 -4.24 11.69 -0.23
CA ARG A 22 -5.36 12.63 -0.21
C ARG A 22 -5.29 13.58 -1.41
N ARG A 23 -4.13 14.19 -1.66
CA ARG A 23 -3.96 15.15 -2.76
C ARG A 23 -4.15 14.51 -4.13
N ALA A 24 -3.76 13.25 -4.31
CA ALA A 24 -3.95 12.52 -5.55
C ALA A 24 -5.41 12.12 -5.80
N LEU A 25 -6.16 11.77 -4.74
CA LEU A 25 -7.52 11.26 -4.88
C LEU A 25 -8.60 12.34 -4.77
N GLN A 26 -8.35 13.42 -4.02
CA GLN A 26 -9.33 14.48 -3.76
C GLN A 26 -10.00 15.08 -5.02
N PRO A 27 -9.31 15.23 -6.17
CA PRO A 27 -9.97 15.74 -7.38
C PRO A 27 -10.96 14.75 -8.03
N PHE A 28 -10.91 13.47 -7.64
CA PHE A 28 -11.56 12.36 -8.35
C PHE A 28 -12.50 11.53 -7.48
N ALA A 29 -12.48 11.69 -6.15
CA ALA A 29 -13.25 10.88 -5.23
C ALA A 29 -13.64 11.63 -3.96
N ASP A 30 -14.80 11.27 -3.40
CA ASP A 30 -15.20 11.69 -2.07
C ASP A 30 -14.39 10.92 -1.02
N LEU A 31 -13.63 11.67 -0.22
CA LEU A 31 -12.74 11.11 0.78
C LEU A 31 -13.43 11.10 2.15
N VAL A 32 -13.40 9.93 2.79
CA VAL A 32 -13.90 9.73 4.15
C VAL A 32 -12.73 9.27 5.01
N GLU A 33 -12.55 9.94 6.15
CA GLU A 33 -11.56 9.62 7.17
C GLU A 33 -12.30 9.30 8.48
N PRO A 34 -11.88 8.28 9.23
CA PRO A 34 -12.47 7.95 10.52
C PRO A 34 -12.15 9.04 11.55
N SER A 35 -13.00 9.17 12.57
CA SER A 35 -12.77 10.13 13.66
C SER A 35 -11.80 9.60 14.70
N SER A 36 -11.67 8.27 14.81
CA SER A 36 -10.73 7.60 15.71
C SER A 36 -9.43 7.22 15.00
N VAL A 37 -8.32 7.30 15.73
CA VAL A 37 -7.02 6.75 15.31
C VAL A 37 -6.86 5.27 15.67
N ASP A 38 -7.67 4.76 16.59
CA ASP A 38 -7.66 3.35 16.96
C ASP A 38 -8.32 2.53 15.84
N LEU A 39 -7.58 1.57 15.29
CA LEU A 39 -8.05 0.70 14.22
C LEU A 39 -9.28 -0.12 14.60
N ALA A 40 -9.43 -0.46 15.89
CA ALA A 40 -10.59 -1.16 16.41
C ALA A 40 -11.89 -0.39 16.18
N ASP A 41 -11.82 0.94 16.19
CA ASP A 41 -12.96 1.83 15.98
C ASP A 41 -13.00 2.37 14.55
N ALA A 42 -11.84 2.73 14.01
CA ALA A 42 -11.67 3.38 12.72
C ALA A 42 -12.11 2.50 11.55
N ILE A 43 -11.80 1.20 11.58
CA ILE A 43 -12.20 0.26 10.52
C ILE A 43 -13.72 0.11 10.47
N PRO A 44 -14.43 -0.20 11.58
CA PRO A 44 -15.89 -0.21 11.58
C PRO A 44 -16.53 1.10 11.09
N GLN A 45 -16.03 2.25 11.56
CA GLN A 45 -16.54 3.56 11.12
C GLN A 45 -16.41 3.73 9.60
N LEU A 46 -15.28 3.35 9.02
CA LEU A 46 -15.10 3.39 7.56
C LEU A 46 -16.04 2.41 6.86
N LEU A 47 -16.20 1.19 7.35
CA LEU A 47 -17.08 0.18 6.74
C LEU A 47 -18.56 0.60 6.79
N ASP A 48 -19.00 1.25 7.86
CA ASP A 48 -20.39 1.73 8.00
C ASP A 48 -20.75 2.79 6.96
N GLN A 49 -19.76 3.53 6.47
CA GLN A 49 -19.89 4.52 5.38
C GLN A 49 -19.97 3.86 3.99
N LYS A 50 -19.84 2.52 3.91
CA LYS A 50 -19.92 1.72 2.68
C LYS A 50 -19.05 2.24 1.53
N PRO A 51 -17.74 2.48 1.76
CA PRO A 51 -16.85 2.92 0.70
C PRO A 51 -16.67 1.80 -0.34
N ALA A 52 -16.45 2.19 -1.60
CA ALA A 52 -16.03 1.25 -2.64
C ALA A 52 -14.55 0.83 -2.48
N MET A 53 -13.73 1.71 -1.88
CA MET A 53 -12.30 1.49 -1.68
C MET A 53 -11.85 1.97 -0.30
N ILE A 54 -10.95 1.23 0.32
CA ILE A 54 -10.24 1.61 1.55
C ILE A 54 -8.74 1.62 1.24
N VAL A 55 -8.09 2.73 1.55
CA VAL A 55 -6.64 2.90 1.41
C VAL A 55 -6.00 2.97 2.79
N MET A 56 -5.04 2.09 3.05
CA MET A 56 -4.30 2.02 4.32
C MET A 56 -2.84 2.37 4.09
N ALA A 57 -2.33 3.38 4.80
CA ALA A 57 -0.93 3.80 4.73
C ALA A 57 -0.14 3.33 5.95
N ASP A 58 0.84 2.45 5.71
CA ASP A 58 1.70 1.80 6.72
C ASP A 58 0.94 1.31 7.97
N VAL A 59 -0.23 0.69 7.72
CA VAL A 59 -1.02 0.00 8.75
C VAL A 59 -0.46 -1.40 8.88
N GLY A 60 0.06 -1.73 10.06
CA GLY A 60 0.56 -3.05 10.41
C GLY A 60 -0.55 -4.06 10.69
N THR A 61 -0.47 -4.74 11.83
CA THR A 61 -1.45 -5.75 12.25
C THR A 61 -2.83 -5.13 12.41
N ILE A 62 -3.83 -5.74 11.78
CA ILE A 62 -5.23 -5.36 11.96
C ILE A 62 -5.77 -6.07 13.21
N PRO A 63 -6.50 -5.40 14.11
CA PRO A 63 -7.06 -6.05 15.28
C PRO A 63 -7.98 -7.22 14.92
N GLU A 64 -7.78 -8.37 15.58
CA GLU A 64 -8.54 -9.61 15.33
C GLU A 64 -10.06 -9.42 15.40
N GLN A 65 -10.53 -8.52 16.26
CA GLN A 65 -11.96 -8.24 16.43
C GLN A 65 -12.62 -7.55 15.23
N VAL A 66 -11.86 -6.85 14.38
CA VAL A 66 -12.37 -6.14 13.19
C VAL A 66 -11.91 -6.77 11.88
N ARG A 67 -10.82 -7.57 11.90
CA ARG A 67 -10.27 -8.23 10.71
C ARG A 67 -11.33 -9.01 9.90
N PRO A 68 -12.18 -9.86 10.51
CA PRO A 68 -13.18 -10.61 9.75
C PRO A 68 -14.17 -9.73 8.98
N LYS A 69 -14.52 -8.55 9.52
CA LYS A 69 -15.43 -7.61 8.83
C LYS A 69 -14.77 -6.97 7.61
N LEU A 70 -13.47 -6.68 7.71
CA LEU A 70 -12.73 -6.12 6.58
C LEU A 70 -12.54 -7.16 5.47
N VAL A 71 -12.22 -8.41 5.83
CA VAL A 71 -12.13 -9.53 4.88
C VAL A 71 -13.48 -9.73 4.16
N ASP A 72 -14.58 -9.83 4.91
CA ASP A 72 -15.93 -9.98 4.35
C ASP A 72 -16.31 -8.81 3.40
N TRP A 73 -15.86 -7.58 3.70
CA TRP A 73 -16.06 -6.44 2.82
C TRP A 73 -15.26 -6.55 1.52
N VAL A 74 -13.99 -6.99 1.58
CA VAL A 74 -13.17 -7.25 0.38
C VAL A 74 -13.81 -8.36 -0.47
N ASP A 75 -14.22 -9.46 0.15
CA ASP A 75 -14.88 -10.59 -0.52
C ASP A 75 -16.20 -10.19 -1.21
N LYS A 76 -16.87 -9.16 -0.68
CA LYS A 76 -18.08 -8.56 -1.27
C LYS A 76 -17.81 -7.52 -2.36
N GLY A 77 -16.56 -7.40 -2.81
CA GLY A 77 -16.13 -6.52 -3.90
C GLY A 77 -15.53 -5.19 -3.46
N GLY A 78 -15.26 -5.01 -2.16
CA GLY A 78 -14.51 -3.88 -1.66
C GLY A 78 -13.05 -3.90 -2.11
N THR A 79 -12.52 -2.76 -2.57
CA THR A 79 -11.11 -2.69 -2.97
C THR A 79 -10.22 -2.21 -1.83
N LEU A 80 -9.36 -3.08 -1.31
CA LEU A 80 -8.36 -2.71 -0.31
C LEU A 80 -7.02 -2.38 -0.96
N VAL A 81 -6.52 -1.16 -0.75
CA VAL A 81 -5.18 -0.73 -1.16
C VAL A 81 -4.33 -0.54 0.09
N ARG A 82 -3.17 -1.20 0.16
CA ARG A 82 -2.24 -1.07 1.28
C ARG A 82 -0.90 -0.55 0.81
N PHE A 83 -0.52 0.64 1.26
CA PHE A 83 0.82 1.17 1.05
C PHE A 83 1.77 0.51 2.04
N ALA A 84 2.76 -0.22 1.51
CA ALA A 84 3.75 -0.87 2.32
C ALA A 84 4.69 0.13 2.99
N GLY A 85 5.06 -0.16 4.23
CA GLY A 85 6.05 0.57 5.00
C GLY A 85 6.58 -0.31 6.14
N SER A 86 7.37 0.31 7.00
CA SER A 86 8.07 -0.37 8.10
C SER A 86 7.15 -1.17 9.02
N ARG A 87 5.94 -0.67 9.31
CA ARG A 87 4.98 -1.30 10.22
C ARG A 87 4.27 -2.46 9.55
N LEU A 88 3.86 -2.30 8.30
CA LEU A 88 3.27 -3.41 7.53
C LEU A 88 4.28 -4.55 7.34
N ALA A 89 5.53 -4.22 7.00
CA ALA A 89 6.59 -5.22 6.84
C ALA A 89 6.93 -5.96 8.15
N ALA A 90 6.79 -5.29 9.30
CA ALA A 90 7.06 -5.88 10.62
C ALA A 90 5.89 -6.68 11.20
N ALA A 91 4.65 -6.37 10.79
CA ALA A 91 3.42 -7.00 11.30
C ALA A 91 3.27 -8.48 10.92
N GLY A 92 4.09 -8.97 9.99
CA GLY A 92 3.97 -10.30 9.42
C GLY A 92 3.00 -10.35 8.25
N ASN A 93 2.70 -11.55 7.81
CA ASN A 93 1.90 -11.78 6.63
C ASN A 93 0.40 -11.92 6.95
N ASP A 94 -0.46 -11.43 6.06
CA ASP A 94 -1.91 -11.56 6.12
C ASP A 94 -2.40 -12.08 4.76
N ASP A 95 -2.50 -13.41 4.63
CA ASP A 95 -2.79 -14.08 3.35
C ASP A 95 -4.16 -13.69 2.75
N ASP A 96 -5.10 -13.17 3.56
CA ASP A 96 -6.43 -12.74 3.09
C ASP A 96 -6.45 -11.28 2.65
N LEU A 97 -5.57 -10.44 3.20
CA LEU A 97 -5.56 -8.99 2.98
C LEU A 97 -4.29 -8.46 2.30
N LEU A 98 -3.37 -9.35 1.96
CA LEU A 98 -2.18 -9.06 1.18
C LEU A 98 -2.04 -10.03 0.01
N PRO A 99 -1.73 -9.51 -1.19
CA PRO A 99 -1.49 -10.34 -2.36
C PRO A 99 -0.21 -11.15 -2.25
N VAL A 100 0.76 -10.73 -1.43
CA VAL A 100 2.07 -11.38 -1.32
C VAL A 100 2.55 -11.27 0.11
N ARG A 101 3.39 -12.22 0.51
CA ARG A 101 4.13 -12.12 1.76
C ARG A 101 5.19 -11.04 1.65
N LEU A 102 5.38 -10.26 2.70
CA LEU A 102 6.40 -9.21 2.74
C LEU A 102 7.61 -9.69 3.54
N ARG A 103 8.80 -9.38 3.03
CA ARG A 103 10.04 -9.56 3.76
C ARG A 103 10.10 -8.57 4.92
N SER A 104 10.60 -9.02 6.06
CA SER A 104 10.91 -8.12 7.17
C SER A 104 12.01 -7.14 6.79
N GLY A 105 11.76 -5.85 7.04
CA GLY A 105 12.70 -4.76 6.77
C GLY A 105 12.56 -4.13 5.39
N GLU A 106 13.47 -3.20 5.09
CA GLU A 106 13.48 -2.42 3.85
C GLU A 106 14.81 -2.57 3.12
N ARG A 107 14.74 -2.55 1.80
CA ARG A 107 15.91 -2.40 0.93
C ARG A 107 16.19 -0.92 0.70
N ALA A 108 17.43 -0.49 0.95
CA ALA A 108 17.90 0.85 0.62
C ALA A 108 18.81 0.83 -0.63
N LEU A 109 18.57 1.78 -1.53
CA LEU A 109 19.25 1.97 -2.81
C LEU A 109 19.92 3.36 -2.79
N GLY A 110 21.20 3.44 -3.17
CA GLY A 110 21.91 4.70 -3.43
C GLY A 110 22.48 5.42 -2.21
N GLY A 111 22.45 4.83 -1.02
CA GLY A 111 23.08 5.38 0.18
C GLY A 111 24.60 5.19 0.22
N ALA A 112 25.30 5.92 1.09
CA ALA A 112 26.76 5.83 1.26
C ALA A 112 27.27 4.40 1.62
N LEU A 113 26.38 3.52 2.09
CA LEU A 113 26.64 2.11 2.39
C LEU A 113 25.94 1.13 1.42
N SER A 114 25.25 1.62 0.40
CA SER A 114 24.53 0.81 -0.59
C SER A 114 25.22 0.87 -1.95
N TRP A 115 25.58 -0.29 -2.49
CA TRP A 115 26.22 -0.45 -3.80
C TRP A 115 25.24 -0.40 -4.98
N THR A 116 23.97 -0.10 -4.72
CA THR A 116 22.89 -0.15 -5.72
C THR A 116 22.40 1.23 -6.05
N THR A 117 22.09 1.50 -7.31
CA THR A 117 21.54 2.79 -7.77
C THR A 117 20.04 2.86 -7.50
N PRO A 118 19.46 4.06 -7.23
CA PRO A 118 18.00 4.23 -7.23
C PRO A 118 17.38 3.65 -8.50
N GLN A 119 16.28 2.93 -8.34
CA GLN A 119 15.67 2.17 -9.43
C GLN A 119 14.47 2.93 -10.02
N PRO A 120 14.43 3.18 -11.33
CA PRO A 120 13.27 3.78 -11.96
C PRO A 120 12.11 2.78 -12.06
N VAL A 121 10.89 3.32 -12.21
CA VAL A 121 9.69 2.54 -12.54
C VAL A 121 9.76 2.11 -14.01
N THR A 122 9.45 0.85 -14.30
CA THR A 122 9.47 0.31 -15.67
C THR A 122 8.14 0.49 -16.37
N GLU A 123 8.10 0.14 -17.66
CA GLU A 123 6.85 0.03 -18.40
C GLU A 123 5.87 -0.88 -17.67
N PHE A 124 4.62 -0.39 -17.53
CA PHE A 124 3.56 -1.20 -16.97
C PHE A 124 3.19 -2.34 -17.94
N PRO A 125 2.85 -3.54 -17.43
CA PRO A 125 2.35 -4.61 -18.27
C PRO A 125 1.11 -4.16 -19.07
N LYS A 126 0.99 -4.64 -20.31
CA LYS A 126 -0.15 -4.32 -21.19
C LYS A 126 -1.50 -4.90 -20.72
N ASN A 127 -1.49 -5.61 -19.60
CA ASN A 127 -2.64 -6.21 -18.97
C ASN A 127 -2.73 -5.72 -17.51
N GLY A 128 -3.96 -5.49 -17.03
CA GLY A 128 -4.22 -5.10 -15.64
C GLY A 128 -4.47 -3.60 -15.46
N ALA A 129 -4.50 -3.16 -14.19
CA ALA A 129 -4.98 -1.84 -13.79
C ALA A 129 -4.12 -0.65 -14.28
N PHE A 130 -2.86 -0.91 -14.67
CA PHE A 130 -1.91 0.12 -15.10
C PHE A 130 -1.65 0.12 -16.62
N ALA A 131 -2.34 -0.72 -17.40
CA ALA A 131 -2.01 -0.98 -18.81
C ALA A 131 -2.01 0.26 -19.72
N ASP A 132 -2.87 1.23 -19.44
CA ASP A 132 -3.03 2.45 -20.25
C ASP A 132 -2.25 3.66 -19.68
N LEU A 133 -1.45 3.44 -18.63
CA LEU A 133 -0.67 4.50 -17.99
C LEU A 133 0.76 4.52 -18.54
N ALA A 134 1.32 5.71 -18.69
CA ALA A 134 2.75 5.87 -18.91
C ALA A 134 3.49 5.81 -17.55
N PRO A 135 4.59 5.06 -17.44
CA PRO A 135 5.38 5.06 -16.21
C PRO A 135 6.02 6.44 -15.99
N PRO A 136 6.15 6.89 -14.73
CA PRO A 136 6.77 8.17 -14.43
C PRO A 136 8.27 8.14 -14.75
N THR A 137 8.73 9.01 -15.66
CA THR A 137 10.14 9.06 -16.10
C THR A 137 11.06 9.83 -15.16
N GLU A 138 10.50 10.67 -14.30
CA GLU A 138 11.24 11.55 -13.38
C GLU A 138 11.34 11.00 -11.95
N VAL A 139 10.79 9.80 -11.70
CA VAL A 139 10.71 9.20 -10.36
C VAL A 139 11.64 8.00 -10.27
N THR A 140 12.41 7.95 -9.19
CA THR A 140 13.21 6.78 -8.82
C THR A 140 12.87 6.35 -7.40
N VAL A 141 13.01 5.05 -7.15
CA VAL A 141 12.80 4.44 -5.84
C VAL A 141 14.16 4.28 -5.16
N THR A 142 14.30 4.85 -3.96
CA THR A 142 15.50 4.76 -3.13
C THR A 142 15.32 3.81 -1.93
N ARG A 143 14.08 3.51 -1.55
CA ARG A 143 13.75 2.60 -0.45
C ARG A 143 12.51 1.79 -0.82
N GLN A 144 12.52 0.50 -0.48
CA GLN A 144 11.45 -0.42 -0.87
C GLN A 144 11.27 -1.53 0.17
N VAL A 145 10.01 -1.79 0.53
CA VAL A 145 9.62 -3.04 1.20
C VAL A 145 9.50 -4.12 0.12
N LEU A 146 10.15 -5.26 0.34
CA LEU A 146 10.20 -6.33 -0.66
C LEU A 146 9.16 -7.40 -0.39
N ALA A 147 8.59 -7.97 -1.45
CA ALA A 147 7.84 -9.23 -1.36
C ALA A 147 8.80 -10.41 -1.16
N GLU A 148 8.33 -11.46 -0.49
CA GLU A 148 9.01 -12.75 -0.46
C GLU A 148 8.94 -13.41 -1.84
N PRO A 149 10.03 -14.03 -2.33
CA PRO A 149 9.99 -14.75 -3.59
C PRO A 149 9.09 -15.99 -3.50
N THR A 150 8.05 -16.03 -4.34
CA THR A 150 7.16 -17.19 -4.50
C THR A 150 6.99 -17.52 -5.99
N PRO A 151 6.61 -18.76 -6.37
CA PRO A 151 6.45 -19.12 -7.78
C PRO A 151 5.43 -18.26 -8.54
N ASP A 152 4.42 -17.76 -7.84
CA ASP A 152 3.34 -16.93 -8.36
C ASP A 152 3.60 -15.41 -8.26
N ILE A 153 4.78 -14.99 -7.78
CA ILE A 153 5.10 -13.57 -7.56
C ILE A 153 4.94 -12.74 -8.83
N VAL A 154 5.30 -13.31 -9.99
CA VAL A 154 5.20 -12.65 -11.30
C VAL A 154 3.74 -12.37 -11.65
N GLU A 155 2.86 -13.34 -11.40
CA GLU A 155 1.43 -13.23 -11.70
C GLU A 155 0.72 -12.23 -10.77
N ARG A 156 1.22 -12.10 -9.54
CA ARG A 156 0.72 -11.16 -8.54
C ARG A 156 1.33 -9.77 -8.63
N THR A 157 2.25 -9.52 -9.56
CA THR A 157 2.93 -8.23 -9.71
C THR A 157 2.31 -7.42 -10.84
N TRP A 158 1.81 -6.23 -10.52
CA TRP A 158 1.17 -5.30 -11.46
C TRP A 158 2.12 -4.22 -11.98
N ALA A 159 3.20 -3.94 -11.25
CA ALA A 159 4.26 -3.01 -11.66
C ALA A 159 5.60 -3.44 -11.08
N THR A 160 6.69 -3.19 -11.81
CA THR A 160 8.06 -3.51 -11.38
C THR A 160 8.98 -2.31 -11.44
N LEU A 161 10.11 -2.42 -10.76
CA LEU A 161 11.27 -1.54 -10.94
C LEU A 161 12.22 -2.10 -11.99
N ALA A 162 13.19 -1.29 -12.44
CA ALA A 162 14.11 -1.67 -13.52
C ALA A 162 14.96 -2.91 -13.24
N ASP A 163 15.15 -3.25 -11.97
CA ASP A 163 15.80 -4.47 -11.53
C ASP A 163 14.86 -5.69 -11.41
N GLY A 164 13.60 -5.54 -11.82
CA GLY A 164 12.58 -6.59 -11.81
C GLY A 164 11.89 -6.78 -10.46
N THR A 165 12.22 -6.00 -9.43
CA THR A 165 11.54 -6.15 -8.13
C THR A 165 10.09 -5.64 -8.18
N PRO A 166 9.13 -6.32 -7.51
CA PRO A 166 7.74 -5.88 -7.47
C PRO A 166 7.58 -4.50 -6.81
N LEU A 167 6.94 -3.58 -7.51
CA LEU A 167 6.56 -2.26 -6.99
C LEU A 167 5.10 -2.24 -6.52
N VAL A 168 4.20 -2.83 -7.30
CA VAL A 168 2.78 -2.98 -6.97
C VAL A 168 2.40 -4.43 -7.12
N THR A 169 1.74 -5.00 -6.12
CA THR A 169 1.22 -6.36 -6.14
C THR A 169 -0.29 -6.34 -5.92
N GLY A 170 -1.00 -7.32 -6.47
CA GLY A 170 -2.45 -7.39 -6.39
C GLY A 170 -3.03 -8.77 -6.69
N LEU A 171 -4.20 -9.03 -6.12
CA LEU A 171 -5.06 -10.16 -6.45
C LEU A 171 -6.20 -9.63 -7.34
N LYS A 172 -6.68 -10.46 -8.26
CA LYS A 172 -7.77 -10.11 -9.18
C LYS A 172 -9.03 -9.65 -8.46
#